data_AF-A0A2H5WFV1-F1
#
_entry.id   AF-A0A2H5WFV1-F1
#
_cell.length_a   1.000
_cell.length_b   1.000
_cell.length_c   1.000
_cell.angle_alpha   90.00
_cell.angle_beta   90.00
_cell.angle_gamma   90.00
#
_symmetry.space_group_name_H-M   'P 1'
#
loop_
_entity.id
_entity.type
_entity.pdbx_description
1 polymer ?
#
loop_
_entity_poly.entity_id
_entity_poly.type
_entity_poly.pdbx_seq_one_letter_code
_entity_poly.pdbx_strand_id
1 'polypeptide(L)'
;MNHLEGHIWANFLEHGPPEPPYVCLVVSGGHTMLVHMPEEHRYEVLGQTVDDAAGEAFDKIARFLGLGFPGGPALDALAREGDPNAIAFPRAMADSGDYDFSLSGLKTAVLRYVRAETEAGRTVDPADLAASFEEAVVDVQVAKTIRAALEKGVGTILLGGGVVANTRLRERISAEGEAAGLRVLYPSLELCTDNAAMIACAGASRLARGERTGFDVEADPGLELR
;
A
#
# COMPACT_ATOMS: atom_id res chain seq x y z
N MET A 1 9.54 19.74 1.15
CA MET A 1 9.59 18.28 1.36
C MET A 1 8.35 17.66 0.79
N ASN A 2 8.46 16.55 0.04
CA ASN A 2 7.30 15.79 -0.41
C ASN A 2 6.89 14.78 0.69
N HIS A 3 5.60 14.69 1.00
CA HIS A 3 5.08 13.80 2.05
C HIS A 3 5.24 12.31 1.68
N LEU A 4 5.03 11.94 0.41
CA LEU A 4 5.19 10.56 -0.09
C LEU A 4 6.65 10.13 -0.11
N GLU A 5 7.56 11.06 -0.41
CA GLU A 5 8.99 10.84 -0.25
C GLU A 5 9.30 10.45 1.21
N GLY A 6 8.69 11.14 2.18
CA GLY A 6 8.81 10.79 3.60
C GLY A 6 8.54 9.31 3.87
N HIS A 7 7.44 8.76 3.37
CA HIS A 7 7.10 7.34 3.58
C HIS A 7 8.14 6.37 3.00
N ILE A 8 8.78 6.69 1.87
CA ILE A 8 9.87 5.87 1.31
C ILE A 8 11.08 5.95 2.26
N TRP A 9 11.45 7.16 2.66
CA TRP A 9 12.61 7.45 3.51
C TRP A 9 12.49 6.97 4.95
N ALA A 10 11.28 6.65 5.42
CA ALA A 10 11.08 5.98 6.71
C ALA A 10 11.87 4.67 6.80
N ASN A 11 12.07 3.96 5.68
CA ASN A 11 12.91 2.76 5.63
C ASN A 11 14.37 3.06 5.99
N PHE A 12 14.89 4.21 5.59
CA PHE A 12 16.31 4.54 5.74
C PHE A 12 16.66 4.95 7.17
N LEU A 13 15.67 5.40 7.95
CA LEU A 13 15.84 5.63 9.39
C LEU A 13 16.18 4.34 10.15
N GLU A 14 15.57 3.23 9.77
CA GLU A 14 15.71 1.96 10.48
C GLU A 14 16.79 1.07 9.88
N HIS A 15 16.84 0.99 8.55
CA HIS A 15 17.70 0.04 7.84
C HIS A 15 18.99 0.68 7.31
N GLY A 16 19.13 2.01 7.39
CA GLY A 16 20.04 2.77 6.53
C GLY A 16 19.61 2.74 5.06
N PRO A 17 20.31 3.45 4.16
CA PRO A 17 20.06 3.32 2.74
C PRO A 17 20.62 1.97 2.23
N PRO A 18 19.78 1.04 1.73
CA PRO A 18 20.28 -0.11 0.98
C PRO A 18 20.97 0.36 -0.32
N GLU A 19 21.60 -0.54 -1.08
CA GLU A 19 22.10 -0.16 -2.40
C GLU A 19 20.94 -0.07 -3.40
N PRO A 20 20.78 1.06 -4.15
CA PRO A 20 19.79 1.16 -5.22
C PRO A 20 20.16 0.26 -6.41
N PRO A 21 19.21 -0.12 -7.29
CA PRO A 21 17.86 0.43 -7.43
C PRO A 21 16.79 -0.24 -6.54
N TYR A 22 15.67 0.46 -6.34
CA TYR A 22 14.52 -0.03 -5.58
C TYR A 22 13.21 0.00 -6.37
N VAL A 23 12.27 -0.84 -5.97
CA VAL A 23 10.84 -0.62 -6.20
C VAL A 23 10.17 -0.32 -4.87
N CYS A 24 9.42 0.78 -4.81
CA CYS A 24 8.74 1.25 -3.62
C CYS A 24 7.22 1.10 -3.78
N LEU A 25 6.57 0.40 -2.87
CA LEU A 25 5.12 0.39 -2.73
C LEU A 25 4.73 1.36 -1.61
N VAL A 26 4.13 2.50 -1.96
CA VAL A 26 3.61 3.49 -1.01
C VAL A 26 2.11 3.31 -0.89
N VAL A 27 1.66 2.84 0.27
CA VAL A 27 0.26 2.47 0.55
C VAL A 27 -0.20 3.06 1.89
N SER A 28 -1.02 4.09 1.83
CA SER A 28 -1.56 4.83 2.97
C SER A 28 -3.09 4.98 2.87
N GLY A 29 -3.67 5.79 3.75
CA GLY A 29 -5.10 6.11 3.72
C GLY A 29 -5.54 6.74 2.39
N GLY A 30 -4.71 7.62 1.83
CA GLY A 30 -5.04 8.41 0.63
C GLY A 30 -4.17 8.14 -0.59
N HIS A 31 -3.19 7.24 -0.49
CA HIS A 31 -2.28 6.96 -1.59
C HIS A 31 -2.05 5.46 -1.74
N THR A 32 -2.06 5.00 -2.99
CA THR A 32 -1.54 3.70 -3.40
C THR A 32 -0.73 3.94 -4.65
N MET A 33 0.58 3.75 -4.57
CA MET A 33 1.52 4.10 -5.64
C MET A 33 2.68 3.12 -5.71
N LEU A 34 3.09 2.79 -6.93
CA LEU A 34 4.28 2.00 -7.20
C LEU A 34 5.33 2.88 -7.88
N VAL A 35 6.53 2.93 -7.31
CA VAL A 35 7.59 3.85 -7.72
C VAL A 35 8.86 3.05 -7.99
N HIS A 36 9.51 3.28 -9.11
CA HIS A 36 10.87 2.83 -9.35
C HIS A 36 11.84 3.94 -8.92
N MET A 37 12.83 3.59 -8.12
CA MET A 37 13.82 4.52 -7.60
C MET A 37 15.22 4.04 -7.99
N PRO A 38 15.71 4.43 -9.19
CA PRO A 38 16.99 3.94 -9.72
C PRO A 38 18.19 4.42 -8.92
N GLU A 39 18.06 5.56 -8.24
CA GLU A 39 19.06 6.14 -7.34
C GLU A 39 18.34 7.00 -6.28
N GLU A 40 19.06 7.37 -5.22
CA GLU A 40 18.50 8.22 -4.16
C GLU A 40 17.99 9.56 -4.71
N HIS A 41 16.78 9.95 -4.28
CA HIS A 41 16.07 11.16 -4.73
C HIS A 41 15.70 11.23 -6.21
N ARG A 42 15.71 10.10 -6.94
CA ARG A 42 15.15 10.02 -8.29
C ARG A 42 13.96 9.08 -8.29
N TYR A 43 12.77 9.59 -8.63
CA TYR A 43 11.53 8.85 -8.53
C TYR A 43 10.86 8.72 -9.90
N GLU A 44 10.57 7.48 -10.29
CA GLU A 44 9.85 7.15 -11.52
C GLU A 44 8.54 6.46 -11.12
N VAL A 45 7.43 7.21 -11.08
CA VAL A 45 6.10 6.64 -10.79
C VAL A 45 5.73 5.66 -11.89
N LEU A 46 5.55 4.39 -11.52
CA LEU A 46 5.17 3.32 -12.45
C LEU A 46 3.65 3.22 -12.60
N GLY A 47 2.93 3.46 -11.49
CA GLY A 47 1.47 3.48 -11.46
C GLY A 47 0.94 3.91 -10.11
N GLN A 48 -0.34 4.29 -10.09
CA GLN A 48 -1.03 4.80 -8.91
C GLN A 48 -2.51 4.41 -8.92
N THR A 49 -3.20 4.62 -7.80
CA THR A 49 -4.65 4.43 -7.81
C THR A 49 -5.32 5.42 -8.77
N VAL A 50 -6.25 4.93 -9.58
CA VAL A 50 -7.12 5.76 -10.44
C VAL A 50 -8.45 6.08 -9.77
N ASP A 51 -8.72 5.49 -8.60
CA ASP A 51 -9.92 5.73 -7.80
C ASP A 51 -9.62 5.76 -6.28
N ASP A 52 -10.13 4.81 -5.50
CA ASP A 52 -9.93 4.73 -4.06
C ASP A 52 -8.52 4.20 -3.75
N ALA A 53 -7.84 4.81 -2.78
CA ALA A 53 -6.64 4.22 -2.20
C ALA A 53 -6.97 2.98 -1.36
N ALA A 54 -5.97 2.12 -1.11
CA ALA A 54 -6.15 0.90 -0.33
C ALA A 54 -6.69 1.17 1.07
N GLY A 55 -6.11 2.13 1.80
CA GLY A 55 -6.58 2.46 3.14
C GLY A 55 -8.02 2.99 3.18
N GLU A 56 -8.40 3.82 2.20
CA GLU A 56 -9.77 4.28 2.06
C GLU A 56 -10.77 3.14 1.77
N ALA A 57 -10.38 2.17 0.93
CA ALA A 57 -11.20 1.00 0.67
C ALA A 57 -11.38 0.14 1.93
N PHE A 58 -10.30 -0.10 2.68
CA PHE A 58 -10.33 -0.80 3.96
C PHE A 58 -11.27 -0.11 4.95
N ASP A 59 -11.18 1.21 5.12
CA ASP A 59 -12.04 1.97 6.02
C ASP A 59 -13.51 1.94 5.61
N LYS A 60 -13.79 1.96 4.29
CA LYS A 60 -15.16 1.86 3.76
C LYS A 60 -15.79 0.49 4.06
N ILE A 61 -15.04 -0.60 3.90
CA ILE A 61 -15.54 -1.95 4.21
C ILE A 61 -15.66 -2.18 5.71
N ALA A 62 -14.70 -1.71 6.50
CA ALA A 62 -14.78 -1.78 7.96
C ALA A 62 -16.03 -1.06 8.49
N ARG A 63 -16.34 0.13 7.96
CA ARG A 63 -17.56 0.87 8.29
C ARG A 63 -18.82 0.11 7.89
N PHE A 64 -18.83 -0.52 6.72
CA PHE A 64 -19.94 -1.34 6.25
C PHE A 64 -20.21 -2.54 7.18
N LEU A 65 -19.15 -3.14 7.72
CA LEU A 65 -19.22 -4.22 8.72
C LEU A 65 -19.47 -3.75 10.16
N GLY A 66 -19.56 -2.44 10.40
CA GLY A 66 -19.79 -1.88 11.74
C GLY A 66 -18.57 -1.89 12.67
N LEU A 67 -17.35 -1.98 12.14
CA LEU A 67 -16.11 -2.08 12.91
C LEU A 67 -15.55 -0.74 13.44
N GLY A 68 -16.15 0.39 13.05
CA GLY A 68 -15.75 1.73 13.50
C GLY A 68 -14.59 2.33 12.69
N PHE A 69 -13.82 3.24 13.32
CA PHE A 69 -12.68 3.94 12.73
C PHE A 69 -11.54 4.09 13.77
N PRO A 70 -10.25 3.91 13.40
CA PRO A 70 -9.72 3.56 12.08
C PRO A 70 -10.11 2.13 11.67
N GLY A 71 -10.57 1.97 10.42
CA GLY A 71 -11.21 0.75 9.95
C GLY A 71 -10.22 -0.32 9.49
N GLY A 72 -9.12 0.08 8.86
CA GLY A 72 -8.08 -0.84 8.39
C GLY A 72 -7.59 -1.86 9.44
N PRO A 73 -7.09 -1.43 10.62
CA PRO A 73 -6.63 -2.35 11.66
C PRO A 73 -7.72 -3.27 12.20
N ALA A 74 -8.96 -2.77 12.30
CA ALA A 74 -10.09 -3.57 12.78
C ALA A 74 -10.52 -4.62 11.75
N LEU A 75 -10.48 -4.28 10.45
CA LEU A 75 -10.75 -5.23 9.38
C LEU A 75 -9.67 -6.31 9.30
N ASP A 76 -8.39 -5.92 9.38
CA ASP A 76 -7.24 -6.85 9.41
C ASP A 76 -7.32 -7.80 10.62
N ALA A 77 -7.76 -7.32 11.78
CA ALA A 77 -8.00 -8.19 12.93
C ALA A 77 -9.12 -9.22 12.67
N LEU A 78 -10.24 -8.79 12.11
CA LEU A 78 -11.37 -9.66 11.78
C LEU A 78 -11.03 -10.65 10.66
N ALA A 79 -10.28 -10.23 9.65
CA ALA A 79 -9.89 -11.05 8.51
C ALA A 79 -9.03 -12.26 8.90
N ARG A 80 -8.24 -12.16 9.99
CA ARG A 80 -7.46 -13.31 10.51
C ARG A 80 -8.33 -14.44 11.05
N GLU A 81 -9.60 -14.18 11.34
CA GLU A 81 -10.54 -15.18 11.83
C GLU A 81 -11.30 -15.89 10.68
N GLY A 82 -11.18 -15.39 9.44
CA GLY A 82 -11.92 -15.90 8.28
C GLY A 82 -11.08 -16.68 7.28
N ASP A 83 -11.74 -17.31 6.32
CA ASP A 83 -11.11 -17.93 5.16
C ASP A 83 -10.97 -16.92 4.00
N PRO A 84 -9.74 -16.58 3.57
CA PRO A 84 -9.52 -15.66 2.45
C PRO A 84 -10.03 -16.19 1.09
N ASN A 85 -10.41 -17.47 1.02
CA ASN A 85 -10.95 -18.09 -0.19
C ASN A 85 -12.47 -18.33 -0.14
N ALA A 86 -13.14 -17.94 0.95
CA ALA A 86 -14.57 -18.15 1.11
C ALA A 86 -15.40 -17.44 0.03
N ILE A 87 -14.95 -16.25 -0.41
CA ILE A 87 -15.67 -15.41 -1.36
C ILE A 87 -14.75 -14.97 -2.51
N ALA A 88 -15.12 -15.33 -3.73
CA ALA A 88 -14.36 -14.98 -4.92
C ALA A 88 -14.63 -13.53 -5.35
N PHE A 89 -13.90 -12.57 -4.76
CA PHE A 89 -13.94 -11.17 -5.18
C PHE A 89 -13.03 -10.87 -6.39
N PRO A 90 -13.40 -9.92 -7.26
CA PRO A 90 -12.59 -9.58 -8.43
C PRO A 90 -11.27 -8.91 -8.04
N ARG A 91 -10.17 -9.26 -8.72
CA ARG A 91 -8.88 -8.58 -8.63
C ARG A 91 -8.82 -7.49 -9.71
N ALA A 92 -9.31 -6.31 -9.37
CA ALA A 92 -9.41 -5.20 -10.32
C ALA A 92 -8.01 -4.80 -10.85
N MET A 93 -7.93 -4.56 -12.17
CA MET A 93 -6.71 -4.20 -12.89
C MET A 93 -5.53 -5.21 -12.77
N ALA A 94 -5.76 -6.46 -12.36
CA ALA A 94 -4.69 -7.47 -12.34
C ALA A 94 -4.06 -7.67 -13.72
N ASP A 95 -4.90 -7.72 -14.76
CA ASP A 95 -4.50 -8.01 -16.15
C ASP A 95 -4.41 -6.75 -17.04
N SER A 96 -4.35 -5.54 -16.45
CA SER A 96 -4.34 -4.28 -17.24
C SER A 96 -3.07 -4.07 -18.05
N GLY A 97 -1.98 -4.78 -17.74
CA GLY A 97 -0.65 -4.59 -18.35
C GLY A 97 0.12 -3.38 -17.81
N ASP A 98 -0.56 -2.47 -17.12
CA ASP A 98 0.02 -1.34 -16.39
C ASP A 98 0.20 -1.63 -14.89
N TYR A 99 0.75 -0.65 -14.16
CA TYR A 99 0.96 -0.69 -12.71
C TYR A 99 -0.07 0.13 -11.92
N ASP A 100 -1.16 0.55 -12.54
CA ASP A 100 -2.20 1.34 -11.88
C ASP A 100 -3.12 0.46 -11.01
N PHE A 101 -3.75 1.04 -10.01
CA PHE A 101 -4.60 0.33 -9.06
C PHE A 101 -6.05 0.83 -9.13
N SER A 102 -7.01 -0.05 -8.88
CA SER A 102 -8.43 0.31 -8.75
C SER A 102 -9.10 -0.57 -7.70
N LEU A 103 -9.92 0.04 -6.84
CA LEU A 103 -10.65 -0.62 -5.76
C LEU A 103 -12.15 -0.28 -5.77
N SER A 104 -12.60 0.68 -6.59
CA SER A 104 -14.01 1.07 -6.67
C SER A 104 -14.94 -0.09 -7.09
N GLY A 105 -14.50 -0.93 -8.03
CA GLY A 105 -15.23 -2.11 -8.47
C GLY A 105 -15.37 -3.18 -7.37
N LEU A 106 -14.36 -3.28 -6.49
CA LEU A 106 -14.32 -4.26 -5.41
C LEU A 106 -15.35 -3.95 -4.33
N LYS A 107 -15.48 -2.69 -3.91
CA LYS A 107 -16.56 -2.26 -3.00
C LYS A 107 -17.94 -2.64 -3.54
N THR A 108 -18.17 -2.37 -4.83
CA THR A 108 -19.44 -2.70 -5.47
C THR A 108 -19.69 -4.21 -5.45
N ALA A 109 -18.66 -5.02 -5.70
CA ALA A 109 -18.75 -6.48 -5.62
C ALA A 109 -19.12 -6.96 -4.21
N VAL A 110 -18.50 -6.40 -3.16
CA VAL A 110 -18.83 -6.71 -1.75
C VAL A 110 -20.29 -6.44 -1.44
N LEU A 111 -20.78 -5.22 -1.75
CA LEU A 111 -22.18 -4.85 -1.49
C LEU A 111 -23.16 -5.75 -2.26
N ARG A 112 -22.84 -6.09 -3.50
CA ARG A 112 -23.67 -6.95 -4.34
C ARG A 112 -23.73 -8.39 -3.82
N TYR A 113 -22.59 -8.91 -3.34
CA TYR A 113 -22.51 -10.22 -2.70
C TYR A 113 -23.39 -10.29 -1.45
N VAL A 114 -23.22 -9.37 -0.51
CA VAL A 114 -24.00 -9.36 0.75
C VAL A 114 -25.49 -9.25 0.49
N ARG A 115 -25.88 -8.40 -0.46
CA ARG A 115 -27.28 -8.25 -0.86
C ARG A 115 -27.86 -9.56 -1.41
N ALA A 116 -27.14 -10.24 -2.30
CA ALA A 116 -27.59 -11.49 -2.90
C ALA A 116 -27.74 -12.61 -1.86
N GLU A 117 -26.79 -12.73 -0.92
CA GLU A 117 -26.87 -13.70 0.18
C GLU A 117 -28.06 -13.40 1.10
N THR A 118 -28.27 -12.13 1.44
CA THR A 118 -29.41 -11.69 2.27
C THR A 118 -30.75 -11.98 1.58
N GLU A 119 -30.89 -11.64 0.29
CA GLU A 119 -32.10 -11.91 -0.50
C GLU A 119 -32.37 -13.42 -0.64
N ALA A 120 -31.33 -14.24 -0.59
CA ALA A 120 -31.44 -15.69 -0.59
C ALA A 120 -31.62 -16.31 0.82
N GLY A 121 -31.76 -15.49 1.87
CA GLY A 121 -31.97 -15.94 3.25
C GLY A 121 -30.74 -16.57 3.91
N ARG A 122 -29.54 -16.34 3.36
CA ARG A 122 -28.27 -16.83 3.93
C ARG A 122 -27.58 -15.72 4.72
N THR A 123 -26.88 -16.12 5.78
CA THR A 123 -26.03 -15.23 6.57
C THR A 123 -24.63 -15.19 6.01
N VAL A 124 -24.08 -13.99 5.83
CA VAL A 124 -22.67 -13.80 5.47
C VAL A 124 -21.84 -13.76 6.74
N ASP A 125 -20.81 -14.58 6.81
CA ASP A 125 -19.82 -14.48 7.88
C ASP A 125 -18.96 -13.21 7.68
N PRO A 126 -18.97 -12.26 8.64
CA PRO A 126 -18.17 -11.05 8.53
C PRO A 126 -16.66 -11.30 8.42
N ALA A 127 -16.15 -12.37 9.05
CA ALA A 127 -14.73 -12.72 9.03
C ALA A 127 -14.31 -13.21 7.65
N ASP A 128 -15.08 -14.12 7.06
CA ASP A 128 -14.85 -14.59 5.68
C ASP A 128 -14.94 -13.46 4.65
N LEU A 129 -15.89 -12.54 4.85
CA LEU A 129 -16.01 -11.37 3.98
C LEU A 129 -14.81 -10.43 4.11
N ALA A 130 -14.37 -10.16 5.34
CA ALA A 130 -13.19 -9.34 5.59
C ALA A 130 -11.93 -9.99 4.98
N ALA A 131 -11.72 -11.28 5.25
CA ALA A 131 -10.58 -12.06 4.74
C ALA A 131 -10.55 -12.10 3.22
N SER A 132 -11.68 -12.41 2.58
CA SER A 132 -11.76 -12.49 1.13
C SER A 132 -11.59 -11.13 0.45
N PHE A 133 -12.11 -10.06 1.05
CA PHE A 133 -11.92 -8.69 0.56
C PHE A 133 -10.46 -8.26 0.68
N GLU A 134 -9.86 -8.45 1.84
CA GLU A 134 -8.45 -8.14 2.11
C GLU A 134 -7.55 -8.90 1.16
N GLU A 135 -7.81 -10.19 0.95
CA GLU A 135 -7.06 -11.00 -0.01
C GLU A 135 -7.12 -10.37 -1.41
N ALA A 136 -8.29 -9.99 -1.90
CA ALA A 136 -8.42 -9.38 -3.23
C ALA A 136 -7.64 -8.05 -3.37
N VAL A 137 -7.57 -7.24 -2.31
CA VAL A 137 -6.79 -5.99 -2.27
C VAL A 137 -5.28 -6.28 -2.23
N VAL A 138 -4.85 -7.22 -1.39
CA VAL A 138 -3.44 -7.58 -1.21
C VAL A 138 -2.88 -8.24 -2.47
N ASP A 139 -3.63 -9.15 -3.08
CA ASP A 139 -3.22 -9.94 -4.25
C ASP A 139 -2.72 -9.06 -5.40
N VAL A 140 -3.47 -7.99 -5.72
CA VAL A 140 -3.11 -7.04 -6.79
C VAL A 140 -1.86 -6.24 -6.43
N GLN A 141 -1.77 -5.76 -5.19
CA GLN A 141 -0.61 -4.99 -4.72
C GLN A 141 0.67 -5.81 -4.77
N VAL A 142 0.62 -7.06 -4.30
CA VAL A 142 1.78 -7.95 -4.28
C VAL A 142 2.17 -8.34 -5.69
N ALA A 143 1.22 -8.83 -6.51
CA ALA A 143 1.51 -9.25 -7.87
C ALA A 143 2.15 -8.12 -8.71
N LYS A 144 1.60 -6.90 -8.62
CA LYS A 144 2.16 -5.74 -9.35
C LYS A 144 3.53 -5.31 -8.82
N THR A 145 3.73 -5.36 -7.50
CA THR A 145 5.02 -4.98 -6.89
C THR A 145 6.12 -5.96 -7.26
N ILE A 146 5.87 -7.27 -7.14
CA ILE A 146 6.82 -8.32 -7.52
C ILE A 146 7.12 -8.25 -9.02
N ARG A 147 6.11 -8.10 -9.87
CA ARG A 147 6.29 -7.94 -11.32
C ARG A 147 7.18 -6.73 -11.65
N ALA A 148 6.89 -5.56 -11.05
CA ALA A 148 7.70 -4.36 -11.27
C ALA A 148 9.15 -4.57 -10.83
N ALA A 149 9.38 -5.21 -9.68
CA ALA A 149 10.71 -5.47 -9.19
C ALA A 149 11.52 -6.36 -10.15
N LEU A 150 10.90 -7.43 -10.66
CA LEU A 150 11.52 -8.33 -11.63
C LEU A 150 11.79 -7.65 -12.97
N GLU A 151 10.83 -6.90 -13.51
CA GLU A 151 10.99 -6.20 -14.80
C GLU A 151 12.03 -5.09 -14.75
N LYS A 152 12.17 -4.40 -13.62
CA LYS A 152 13.19 -3.36 -13.39
C LYS A 152 14.55 -3.93 -12.98
N GLY A 153 14.63 -5.23 -12.68
CA GLY A 153 15.86 -5.89 -12.24
C GLY A 153 16.36 -5.37 -10.88
N VAL A 154 15.45 -5.00 -9.97
CA VAL A 154 15.82 -4.53 -8.63
C VAL A 154 16.01 -5.70 -7.67
N GLY A 155 16.92 -5.55 -6.71
CA GLY A 155 17.11 -6.55 -5.64
C GLY A 155 16.31 -6.27 -4.37
N THR A 156 15.77 -5.05 -4.22
CA THR A 156 15.11 -4.59 -2.98
C THR A 156 13.76 -3.93 -3.26
N ILE A 157 12.74 -4.35 -2.51
CA ILE A 157 11.44 -3.70 -2.42
C ILE A 157 11.36 -2.93 -1.10
N LEU A 158 10.89 -1.69 -1.15
CA LEU A 158 10.61 -0.86 0.02
C LEU A 158 9.10 -0.65 0.16
N LEU A 159 8.54 -0.90 1.34
CA LEU A 159 7.14 -0.55 1.63
C LEU A 159 7.10 0.69 2.52
N GLY A 160 6.13 1.57 2.27
CA GLY A 160 5.87 2.74 3.10
C GLY A 160 4.38 3.08 3.16
N GLY A 161 3.99 3.81 4.20
CA GLY A 161 2.59 4.22 4.42
C GLY A 161 1.83 3.34 5.41
N GLY A 162 0.72 3.88 5.94
CA GLY A 162 -0.01 3.26 7.04
C GLY A 162 -0.63 1.88 6.74
N VAL A 163 -0.90 1.55 5.47
CA VAL A 163 -1.48 0.24 5.10
C VAL A 163 -0.44 -0.87 5.22
N VAL A 164 0.85 -0.55 5.30
CA VAL A 164 1.91 -1.52 5.64
C VAL A 164 1.68 -2.19 7.00
N ALA A 165 0.86 -1.60 7.88
CA ALA A 165 0.46 -2.24 9.13
C ALA A 165 -0.38 -3.52 8.92
N ASN A 166 -1.07 -3.65 7.79
CA ASN A 166 -1.86 -4.81 7.44
C ASN A 166 -0.98 -6.07 7.45
N THR A 167 -1.41 -7.09 8.19
CA THR A 167 -0.58 -8.30 8.36
C THR A 167 -0.56 -9.15 7.11
N ARG A 168 -1.69 -9.31 6.43
CA ARG A 168 -1.76 -10.13 5.24
C ARG A 168 -0.88 -9.60 4.10
N LEU A 169 -0.86 -8.27 3.92
CA LEU A 169 0.02 -7.59 2.97
C LEU A 169 1.48 -7.95 3.24
N ARG A 170 1.94 -7.78 4.48
CA ARG A 170 3.33 -8.07 4.87
C ARG A 170 3.68 -9.53 4.71
N GLU A 171 2.79 -10.44 5.11
CA GLU A 171 2.99 -11.88 4.94
C GLU A 171 3.14 -12.26 3.47
N ARG A 172 2.17 -11.86 2.64
CA ARG A 172 2.14 -12.18 1.21
C ARG A 172 3.35 -11.60 0.47
N ILE A 173 3.64 -10.31 0.66
CA ILE A 173 4.73 -9.65 -0.07
C ILE A 173 6.11 -10.16 0.36
N SER A 174 6.28 -10.51 1.64
CA SER A 174 7.54 -11.08 2.13
C SER A 174 7.75 -12.48 1.56
N ALA A 175 6.70 -13.33 1.58
CA ALA A 175 6.77 -14.69 1.06
C ALA A 175 7.03 -14.72 -0.45
N GLU A 176 6.32 -13.89 -1.23
CA GLU A 176 6.52 -13.81 -2.68
C GLU A 176 7.83 -13.12 -3.05
N GLY A 177 8.25 -12.12 -2.28
CA GLY A 177 9.55 -11.47 -2.41
C GLY A 177 10.69 -12.47 -2.20
N GLU A 178 10.65 -13.24 -1.11
CA GLU A 178 11.65 -14.28 -0.82
C GLU A 178 11.69 -15.34 -1.92
N ALA A 179 10.53 -15.83 -2.36
CA ALA A 179 10.44 -16.80 -3.45
C ALA A 179 11.03 -16.28 -4.77
N ALA A 180 10.97 -14.96 -5.00
CA ALA A 180 11.54 -14.28 -6.16
C ALA A 180 13.02 -13.85 -5.95
N GLY A 181 13.61 -14.10 -4.78
CA GLY A 181 14.98 -13.66 -4.45
C GLY A 181 15.11 -12.16 -4.19
N LEU A 182 14.01 -11.49 -3.83
CA LEU A 182 13.93 -10.06 -3.55
C LEU A 182 14.01 -9.80 -2.04
N ARG A 183 14.77 -8.79 -1.64
CA ARG A 183 14.78 -8.30 -0.26
C ARG A 183 13.60 -7.34 -0.06
N VAL A 184 12.67 -7.68 0.83
CA VAL A 184 11.56 -6.79 1.19
C VAL A 184 11.88 -6.07 2.49
N LEU A 185 11.78 -4.75 2.50
CA LEU A 185 11.97 -3.90 3.68
C LEU A 185 10.74 -3.05 3.91
N TYR A 186 10.41 -2.90 5.19
CA TYR A 186 9.47 -1.92 5.70
C TYR A 186 9.98 -1.47 7.07
N PRO A 187 9.73 -0.22 7.48
CA PRO A 187 10.12 0.22 8.81
C PRO A 187 9.15 -0.34 9.86
N SER A 188 9.49 -0.19 11.13
CA SER A 188 8.59 -0.44 12.25
C SER A 188 7.25 0.28 12.06
N LEU A 189 6.18 -0.30 12.63
CA LEU A 189 4.82 0.18 12.41
C LEU A 189 4.61 1.64 12.81
N GLU A 190 5.31 2.09 13.86
CA GLU A 190 5.29 3.48 14.34
C GLU A 190 5.85 4.47 13.30
N LEU A 191 6.74 4.00 12.44
CA LEU A 191 7.34 4.78 11.35
C LEU A 191 6.58 4.67 10.02
N CYS A 192 5.66 3.70 9.89
CA CYS A 192 4.84 3.53 8.69
C CYS A 192 3.75 4.62 8.56
N THR A 193 3.19 5.06 9.69
CA THR A 193 2.20 6.17 9.74
C THR A 193 2.86 7.54 9.70
N ASP A 194 2.09 8.58 9.39
CA ASP A 194 2.58 9.97 9.33
C ASP A 194 3.32 10.38 10.60
N ASN A 195 4.60 10.72 10.45
CA ASN A 195 5.44 11.16 11.53
C ASN A 195 6.48 12.18 11.05
N ALA A 196 6.99 13.01 11.96
CA ALA A 196 8.00 14.02 11.60
C ALA A 196 9.39 13.41 11.34
N ALA A 197 9.68 12.21 11.85
CA ALA A 197 10.98 11.59 11.70
C ALA A 197 11.27 11.24 10.23
N MET A 198 10.28 10.73 9.50
CA MET A 198 10.41 10.39 8.08
C MET A 198 10.69 11.63 7.22
N ILE A 199 10.08 12.77 7.56
CA ILE A 199 10.31 14.06 6.90
C ILE A 199 11.70 14.59 7.23
N ALA A 200 12.12 14.48 8.49
CA ALA A 200 13.46 14.87 8.93
C ALA A 200 14.55 14.04 8.24
N CYS A 201 14.33 12.73 8.05
CA CYS A 201 15.25 11.84 7.35
C CYS A 201 15.46 12.27 5.89
N ALA A 202 14.37 12.38 5.13
CA ALA A 202 14.42 12.82 3.74
C ALA A 202 15.02 14.23 3.62
N GLY A 203 14.65 15.14 4.52
CA GLY A 203 15.13 16.52 4.54
C GLY A 203 16.61 16.63 4.88
N ALA A 204 17.11 15.84 5.83
CA ALA A 204 18.52 15.78 6.18
C ALA A 204 19.36 15.29 5.00
N SER A 205 18.90 14.28 4.26
CA SER A 205 19.59 13.79 3.06
C SER A 205 19.62 14.84 1.94
N ARG A 206 18.48 15.47 1.64
CA ARG A 206 18.44 16.58 0.66
C ARG A 206 19.37 17.73 1.05
N LEU A 207 19.35 18.12 2.32
CA LEU A 207 20.23 19.17 2.83
C LEU A 207 21.72 18.80 2.71
N ALA A 208 22.08 17.54 2.98
CA ALA A 208 23.45 17.03 2.81
C ALA A 208 23.92 17.09 1.35
N ARG A 209 22.99 16.97 0.39
CA ARG A 209 23.21 17.15 -1.05
C ARG A 209 23.25 18.62 -1.49
N GLY A 210 23.10 19.56 -0.54
CA GLY A 210 23.09 21.00 -0.80
C GLY A 210 21.74 21.53 -1.28
N GLU A 211 20.70 20.71 -1.33
CA GLU A 211 19.36 21.12 -1.74
C GLU A 211 18.71 21.97 -0.65
N ARG A 212 18.20 23.15 -1.02
CA ARG A 212 17.54 24.09 -0.12
C ARG A 212 16.39 24.77 -0.84
N THR A 213 15.34 25.10 -0.10
CA THR A 213 14.20 25.84 -0.60
C THR A 213 14.20 27.26 -0.03
N GLY A 214 13.76 28.24 -0.83
CA GLY A 214 13.62 29.63 -0.40
C GLY A 214 12.55 29.81 0.69
N PHE A 215 12.58 30.96 1.37
CA PHE A 215 11.61 31.30 2.42
C PHE A 215 10.21 31.64 1.87
N ASP A 216 10.10 31.80 0.56
CA ASP A 216 8.89 32.12 -0.20
C ASP A 216 8.13 30.87 -0.68
N VAL A 217 8.56 29.67 -0.28
CA VAL A 217 7.87 28.43 -0.66
C VAL A 217 6.47 28.35 -0.06
N GLU A 218 5.51 27.96 -0.89
CA GLU A 218 4.14 27.70 -0.49
C GLU A 218 3.88 26.20 -0.34
N ALA A 219 2.82 25.86 0.39
CA ALA A 219 2.35 24.49 0.46
C ALA A 219 1.61 24.12 -0.84
N ASP A 220 2.02 23.01 -1.46
CA ASP A 220 1.34 22.46 -2.63
C ASP A 220 0.64 21.14 -2.23
N PRO A 221 -0.71 21.12 -2.13
CA PRO A 221 -1.46 19.91 -1.80
C PRO A 221 -1.44 18.86 -2.92
N GLY A 222 -1.06 19.24 -4.14
CA GLY A 222 -0.94 18.35 -5.30
C GLY A 222 0.51 18.05 -5.69
N LEU A 223 1.46 18.25 -4.77
CA LEU A 223 2.88 18.08 -5.06
C LEU A 223 3.20 16.64 -5.49
N GLU A 224 3.50 16.47 -6.77
CA GLU A 224 3.87 15.18 -7.35
C GLU A 224 5.25 14.71 -6.85
N LEU A 225 5.41 13.39 -6.75
CA LEU A 225 6.69 12.76 -6.48
C LEU A 225 7.51 12.74 -7.78
N ARG A 226 8.67 13.41 -7.78
CA ARG A 226 9.57 13.59 -8.94
C ARG A 226 11.02 13.45 -8.50
#